data_AF-S5SR49-F1
#
_entry.id   AF-S5SR49-F1
#
_cell.length_a   1.000
_cell.length_b   1.000
_cell.length_c   1.000
_cell.angle_alpha   90.00
_cell.angle_beta   90.00
_cell.angle_gamma   90.00
#
_symmetry.space_group_name_H-M   'P 1'
#
loop_
_entity.id
_entity.type
_entity.pdbx_description
1 polymer ?
#
loop_
_entity_poly.entity_id
_entity_poly.type
_entity_poly.pdbx_seq_one_letter_code
_entity_poly.pdbx_strand_id
1 'polypeptide(L)'
;MAVLLVVEFPSAGPFGAEAATAYDALARDIAEQEGLIWKVWTEAPERNVAGGVYLFTGQATADAYVEMHTRRLAGFGITDVSVTSYEVNEDLSAIDHATLER
;
A
#
# COMPACT_ATOMS: atom_id res chain seq x y z
N MET A 1 -11.68 3.25 -13.49
CA MET A 1 -10.62 4.24 -13.26
C MET A 1 -9.77 3.71 -12.13
N ALA A 2 -8.46 3.74 -12.32
CA ALA A 2 -7.52 3.30 -11.31
C ALA A 2 -7.61 4.20 -10.06
N VAL A 3 -7.40 3.58 -8.90
CA VAL A 3 -7.45 4.24 -7.59
C VAL A 3 -6.10 4.08 -6.91
N LEU A 4 -5.53 5.20 -6.49
CA LEU A 4 -4.27 5.23 -5.75
C LEU A 4 -4.59 5.33 -4.24
N LEU A 5 -4.03 4.41 -3.47
CA LEU A 5 -4.04 4.49 -2.00
C LEU A 5 -2.66 4.85 -1.50
N VAL A 6 -2.59 5.84 -0.61
CA VAL A 6 -1.40 6.19 0.15
C VAL A 6 -1.65 5.84 1.61
N VAL A 7 -0.87 4.91 2.15
CA VAL A 7 -1.00 4.42 3.52
C VAL A 7 0.29 4.73 4.29
N GLU A 8 0.16 5.30 5.48
CA GLU A 8 1.26 5.53 6.42
C GLU A 8 0.81 5.15 7.84
N PHE A 9 1.69 4.49 8.59
CA PHE A 9 1.44 4.12 9.99
C PHE A 9 2.73 4.12 10.82
N PRO A 10 2.64 4.33 12.15
CA PRO A 10 3.78 4.20 13.06
C PRO A 10 4.40 2.82 12.97
N SER A 11 5.72 2.77 12.87
CA SER A 11 6.50 1.55 12.84
C SER A 11 7.87 1.77 13.49
N ALA A 12 8.24 0.87 14.40
CA ALA A 12 9.60 0.80 14.95
C ALA A 12 10.51 -0.14 14.12
N GLY A 13 10.04 -0.58 12.95
CA GLY A 13 10.70 -1.55 12.09
C GLY A 13 10.23 -3.00 12.32
N PRO A 14 10.96 -4.00 11.78
CA PRO A 14 12.24 -3.87 11.07
C PRO A 14 12.17 -3.03 9.79
N PHE A 15 13.33 -2.54 9.35
CA PHE A 15 13.52 -1.69 8.15
C PHE A 15 14.54 -2.31 7.18
N GLY A 16 14.61 -1.82 5.95
CA GLY A 16 15.55 -2.24 4.92
C GLY A 16 15.55 -3.76 4.66
N ALA A 17 16.74 -4.37 4.64
CA ALA A 17 16.89 -5.80 4.33
C ALA A 17 16.20 -6.72 5.36
N GLU A 18 16.13 -6.30 6.62
CA GLU A 18 15.43 -7.05 7.66
C GLU A 18 13.92 -7.02 7.41
N ALA A 19 13.37 -5.87 7.00
CA ALA A 19 11.97 -5.74 6.60
C ALA A 19 11.64 -6.65 5.41
N ALA A 20 12.51 -6.68 4.40
CA ALA A 20 12.31 -7.52 3.22
C ALA A 20 12.20 -9.01 3.59
N THR A 21 13.00 -9.46 4.55
CA THR A 21 12.94 -10.85 5.05
C THR A 21 11.70 -11.08 5.92
N ALA A 22 11.43 -10.17 6.86
CA ALA A 22 10.34 -10.31 7.82
C ALA A 22 8.94 -10.23 7.16
N TYR A 23 8.82 -9.47 6.07
CA TYR A 23 7.55 -9.18 5.40
C TYR A 23 7.40 -9.84 4.03
N ASP A 24 8.25 -10.79 3.64
CA ASP A 24 8.14 -11.50 2.34
C ASP A 24 6.77 -12.17 2.17
N ALA A 25 6.33 -12.95 3.17
CA ALA A 25 5.02 -13.61 3.12
C ALA A 25 3.87 -12.61 3.00
N LEU A 26 3.98 -11.46 3.68
CA LEU A 26 3.01 -10.37 3.59
C LEU A 26 3.01 -9.71 2.21
N ALA A 27 4.18 -9.51 1.60
CA ALA A 27 4.28 -8.98 0.23
C ALA A 27 3.64 -9.92 -0.79
N ARG A 28 3.79 -11.23 -0.62
CA ARG A 28 3.13 -12.25 -1.47
C ARG A 28 1.61 -12.24 -1.32
N ASP A 29 1.11 -12.23 -0.08
CA ASP A 29 -0.32 -12.12 0.23
C ASP A 29 -0.94 -10.84 -0.37
N ILE A 30 -0.22 -9.72 -0.30
CA ILE A 30 -0.66 -8.47 -0.93
C ILE A 30 -0.68 -8.59 -2.46
N ALA A 31 0.32 -9.22 -3.08
CA ALA A 31 0.41 -9.36 -4.54
C ALA A 31 -0.72 -10.20 -5.16
N GLU A 32 -1.46 -10.96 -4.34
CA GLU A 32 -2.61 -11.78 -4.71
C GLU A 32 -3.96 -11.07 -4.52
N GLN A 33 -3.96 -9.85 -3.96
CA GLN A 33 -5.21 -9.11 -3.72
C GLN A 33 -5.90 -8.76 -5.04
N GLU A 34 -7.22 -8.97 -5.06
CA GLU A 34 -8.05 -8.69 -6.22
C GLU A 34 -7.95 -7.21 -6.63
N GLY A 35 -7.73 -6.97 -7.91
CA GLY A 35 -7.61 -5.63 -8.48
C GLY A 35 -6.32 -4.89 -8.13
N LEU A 36 -5.38 -5.46 -7.37
CA LEU A 36 -4.08 -4.84 -7.16
C LEU A 36 -3.24 -4.90 -8.44
N ILE A 37 -2.77 -3.74 -8.88
CA ILE A 37 -1.82 -3.62 -10.00
C ILE A 37 -0.39 -3.71 -9.43
N TRP A 38 -0.05 -2.80 -8.51
CA TRP A 38 1.25 -2.81 -7.83
C TRP A 38 1.18 -2.13 -6.45
N LYS A 39 2.23 -2.38 -5.65
CA LYS A 39 2.52 -1.69 -4.40
C LYS A 39 3.98 -1.22 -4.40
N VAL A 40 4.20 0.02 -3.97
CA VAL A 40 5.51 0.51 -3.51
C VAL A 40 5.52 0.46 -1.98
N TRP A 41 6.51 -0.22 -1.40
CA TRP A 41 6.75 -0.21 0.04
C TRP A 41 7.47 1.08 0.44
N THR A 42 7.02 1.73 1.51
CA THR A 42 7.64 2.96 2.03
C THR A 42 8.10 2.74 3.46
N GLU A 43 9.27 3.29 3.78
CA GLU A 43 9.88 3.25 5.10
C GLU A 43 10.57 4.59 5.38
N ALA A 44 10.42 5.09 6.61
CA ALA A 44 11.11 6.28 7.10
C ALA A 44 11.53 6.02 8.57
N PRO A 45 12.64 5.30 8.79
CA PRO A 45 13.12 4.94 10.13
C PRO A 45 13.33 6.17 11.03
N GLU A 46 13.80 7.28 10.46
CA GLU A 46 14.04 8.54 11.16
C GLU A 46 12.75 9.20 11.68
N ARG A 47 11.60 8.85 11.10
CA ARG A 47 10.27 9.30 11.51
C ARG A 47 9.49 8.23 12.29
N ASN A 48 10.05 7.02 12.43
CA ASN A 48 9.35 5.84 12.96
C ASN A 48 8.01 5.57 12.24
N VAL A 49 8.02 5.61 10.91
CA VAL A 49 6.84 5.25 10.10
C VAL A 49 7.20 4.30 8.98
N ALA A 50 6.22 3.48 8.60
CA ALA A 50 6.24 2.64 7.41
C ALA A 50 4.88 2.71 6.71
N GLY A 51 4.80 2.19 5.50
CA GLY A 51 3.56 2.26 4.75
C GLY A 51 3.62 1.63 3.37
N GLY A 52 2.83 2.20 2.47
CA GLY A 52 2.94 1.91 1.06
C GLY A 52 2.02 2.75 0.19
N VAL A 53 2.37 2.81 -1.07
CA VAL A 53 1.54 3.37 -2.14
C VAL A 53 1.04 2.22 -2.98
N TYR A 54 -0.26 2.16 -3.21
CA TYR A 54 -0.92 1.07 -3.92
C TYR A 54 -1.69 1.62 -5.10
N LEU A 55 -1.71 0.87 -6.19
CA LEU A 55 -2.59 1.15 -7.32
C LEU A 55 -3.55 -0.02 -7.52
N PHE A 56 -4.84 0.28 -7.50
CA PHE A 56 -5.92 -0.66 -7.77
C PHE A 56 -6.64 -0.34 -9.07
N THR A 57 -7.19 -1.35 -9.73
CA THR A 57 -7.96 -1.20 -10.98
C THR A 57 -9.26 -0.42 -10.80
N GLY A 58 -9.78 -0.33 -9.57
CA GLY A 58 -10.99 0.42 -9.27
C GLY A 58 -11.29 0.62 -7.77
N GLN A 59 -12.30 1.45 -7.51
CA GLN A 59 -12.70 1.85 -6.16
C GLN A 59 -13.15 0.68 -5.29
N ALA A 60 -13.98 -0.23 -5.82
CA ALA A 60 -14.52 -1.34 -5.03
C ALA A 60 -13.42 -2.27 -4.49
N THR A 61 -12.41 -2.58 -5.29
CA THR A 61 -11.26 -3.40 -4.87
C THR A 61 -10.34 -2.63 -3.91
N ALA A 62 -10.18 -1.33 -4.11
CA ALA A 62 -9.42 -0.47 -3.20
C ALA A 62 -10.08 -0.41 -1.81
N ASP A 63 -11.40 -0.19 -1.74
CA ASP A 63 -12.15 -0.10 -0.49
C ASP A 63 -12.11 -1.42 0.28
N ALA A 64 -12.31 -2.54 -0.41
CA ALA A 64 -12.21 -3.87 0.17
C ALA A 64 -10.80 -4.12 0.76
N TYR A 65 -9.76 -3.67 0.06
CA TYR A 65 -8.38 -3.74 0.56
C TYR A 65 -8.16 -2.86 1.79
N VAL A 66 -8.65 -1.61 1.81
CA VAL A 66 -8.54 -0.71 2.98
C VAL A 66 -9.17 -1.34 4.21
N GLU A 67 -10.37 -1.91 4.07
CA GLU A 67 -11.09 -2.54 5.18
C GLU A 67 -10.30 -3.73 5.74
N MET A 68 -9.86 -4.65 4.87
CA MET A 68 -9.05 -5.80 5.26
C MET A 68 -7.71 -5.38 5.87
N HIS A 69 -7.01 -4.43 5.23
CA HIS A 69 -5.66 -4.03 5.64
C HIS A 69 -5.68 -3.30 6.99
N THR A 70 -6.68 -2.46 7.24
CA THR A 70 -6.85 -1.77 8.52
C THR A 70 -7.11 -2.77 9.65
N ARG A 71 -7.93 -3.80 9.42
CA ARG A 71 -8.13 -4.89 10.39
C ARG A 71 -6.84 -5.67 10.65
N ARG A 72 -6.06 -5.96 9.60
CA ARG A 72 -4.75 -6.63 9.72
C ARG A 72 -3.77 -5.81 10.57
N LEU A 73 -3.66 -4.50 10.31
CA LEU A 73 -2.80 -3.59 11.07
C LEU A 73 -3.25 -3.49 12.54
N ALA A 74 -4.55 -3.41 12.80
CA ALA A 74 -5.08 -3.44 14.16
C ALA A 74 -4.71 -4.75 14.88
N GLY A 75 -4.67 -5.89 14.18
CA GLY A 75 -4.17 -7.17 14.70
C GLY A 75 -2.69 -7.15 15.11
N PHE A 76 -1.89 -6.23 14.55
CA PHE A 76 -0.51 -5.96 14.96
C PHE A 76 -0.39 -4.87 16.04
N GLY A 77 -1.52 -4.41 16.59
CA GLY A 77 -1.56 -3.31 17.56
C GLY A 77 -1.38 -1.92 16.94
N ILE A 78 -1.40 -1.82 15.61
CA ILE A 78 -1.27 -0.55 14.88
C ILE A 78 -2.67 -0.01 14.61
N THR A 79 -3.08 1.01 15.37
CA THR A 79 -4.41 1.61 15.26
C THR A 79 -4.40 3.02 14.66
N ASP A 80 -3.25 3.71 14.70
CA ASP A 80 -3.07 5.03 14.12
C ASP A 80 -2.60 4.91 12.67
N VAL A 81 -3.51 4.56 11.78
CA VAL A 81 -3.22 4.37 10.36
C VAL A 81 -3.83 5.51 9.56
N SER A 82 -3.00 6.21 8.79
CA SER A 82 -3.44 7.18 7.80
C SER A 82 -3.64 6.48 6.46
N VAL A 83 -4.83 6.62 5.88
CA VAL A 83 -5.14 6.14 4.52
C VAL A 83 -5.75 7.28 3.74
N THR A 84 -5.16 7.63 2.60
CA THR A 84 -5.72 8.60 1.65
C THR A 84 -5.94 7.95 0.30
N SER A 85 -7.10 8.19 -0.30
CA SER A 85 -7.50 7.65 -1.60
C SER A 85 -7.58 8.76 -2.64
N TYR A 86 -7.12 8.48 -3.86
CA TYR A 86 -7.18 9.39 -5.00
C TYR A 86 -7.67 8.66 -6.24
N GLU A 87 -8.48 9.33 -7.05
CA GLU A 87 -8.66 8.96 -8.45
C GLU A 87 -7.39 9.29 -9.24
N VAL A 88 -6.96 8.38 -10.10
CA VAL A 88 -5.78 8.61 -10.93
C VAL A 88 -6.17 9.36 -12.20
N ASN A 89 -5.43 10.42 -12.50
CA ASN A 89 -5.47 11.04 -13.82
C ASN A 89 -4.61 10.19 -14.77
N GLU A 90 -5.23 9.21 -15.42
CA GLU A 90 -4.56 8.20 -16.22
C GLU A 90 -3.79 8.80 -17.41
N ASP A 91 -4.35 9.81 -18.09
CA ASP A 91 -3.72 10.45 -19.24
C ASP A 91 -2.40 11.16 -18.88
N LEU A 92 -2.41 11.98 -17.81
CA LEU A 92 -1.19 12.66 -17.34
C LEU A 92 -0.17 11.66 -16.78
N SER A 93 -0.65 10.65 -16.07
CA SER A 93 0.21 9.64 -15.45
C SER A 93 0.91 8.77 -16.50
N ALA A 94 0.24 8.49 -17.62
CA ALA A 94 0.84 7.78 -18.74
C ALA A 94 1.97 8.57 -19.41
N ILE A 95 1.84 9.90 -19.52
CA ILE A 95 2.90 10.78 -20.04
C ILE A 95 4.16 10.65 -19.17
N ASP A 96 3.99 10.61 -17.85
CA ASP A 96 5.08 10.50 -16.87
C ASP A 96 5.41 9.04 -16.48
N HIS A 97 5.03 8.08 -17.33
CA HIS A 97 5.44 6.67 -17.29
C HIS A 97 4.87 5.82 -16.13
N ALA A 98 3.76 6.22 -15.53
CA ALA A 98 3.09 5.39 -14.54
C ALA A 98 2.58 4.08 -15.18
N THR A 99 2.88 2.95 -14.56
CA THR A 99 2.26 1.65 -14.91
C THR A 99 0.83 1.62 -14.37
N LEU A 100 -0.17 1.54 -15.24
CA LEU A 100 -1.60 1.58 -14.88
C LEU A 100 -2.32 0.22 -15.00
N GLU A 101 -1.60 -0.81 -15.44
CA GLU A 101 -2.09 -2.18 -15.63
C GLU A 101 -0.99 -3.19 -15.33
N ARG A 102 -1.36 -4.46 -15.07
CA ARG A 102 -0.45 -5.53 -14.62
C ARG A 102 0.04 -6.40 -15.76
#